data_AF-A0A2N1TKX0-F1
#
_entry.id   AF-A0A2N1TKX0-F1
#
_cell.length_a   1.000
_cell.length_b   1.000
_cell.length_c   1.000
_cell.angle_alpha   90.00
_cell.angle_beta   90.00
_cell.angle_gamma   90.00
#
_symmetry.space_group_name_H-M   'P 1'
#
loop_
_entity.id
_entity.type
_entity.pdbx_description
1 polymer ?
#
loop_
_entity_poly.entity_id
_entity_poly.type
_entity_poly.pdbx_seq_one_letter_code
_entity_poly.pdbx_strand_id
1 'polypeptide(L)' 'MNQRNSMNQAYIRIGEETLNLAQFITKVKNYDVELTRGEILSVIRTAQELSPADVSQILNTVKQTYHVNMSL' A
#
# COMPACT_ATOMS: atom_id res chain seq x y z
N MET A 1 19.83 17.75 -16.13
CA MET A 1 19.53 17.91 -14.69
C MET A 1 18.06 17.57 -14.48
N ASN A 2 17.74 16.32 -14.14
CA ASN A 2 16.36 15.94 -13.85
C ASN A 2 16.12 16.11 -12.35
N GLN A 3 15.58 17.27 -11.96
CA GLN A 3 14.97 17.46 -10.65
C GLN A 3 13.74 16.56 -10.59
N ARG A 4 13.92 15.34 -10.09
CA ARG A 4 12.81 14.48 -9.71
C ARG A 4 12.16 15.12 -8.49
N ASN A 5 10.99 15.70 -8.74
CA ASN A 5 9.99 16.09 -7.75
C ASN A 5 10.13 15.26 -6.48
N SER A 6 10.48 15.93 -5.38
CA SER A 6 10.23 15.45 -4.02
C SER A 6 8.72 15.48 -3.79
N MET A 7 7.98 14.63 -4.51
CA MET A 7 6.60 14.31 -4.19
C MET A 7 6.66 13.52 -2.88
N ASN A 8 5.96 14.01 -1.85
CA ASN A 8 5.74 13.30 -0.58
C ASN A 8 5.39 11.84 -0.89
N GLN A 9 6.36 10.94 -0.74
CA GLN A 9 6.09 9.52 -0.90
C GLN A 9 5.20 9.10 0.27
N ALA A 10 4.02 8.56 -0.02
CA ALA A 10 3.22 7.89 0.99
C ALA A 10 4.03 6.70 1.52
N TYR A 11 4.44 6.80 2.77
CA TYR A 11 5.03 5.67 3.49
C TYR A 11 3.90 4.87 4.14
N ILE A 12 3.87 3.58 3.84
CA ILE A 12 2.89 2.62 4.33
C ILE A 12 3.46 1.96 5.58
N ARG A 13 2.71 1.96 6.68
CA ARG A 13 3.08 1.27 7.91
C ARG A 13 2.37 -0.08 8.02
N ILE A 14 3.14 -1.13 8.28
CA ILE A 14 2.65 -2.47 8.64
C ILE A 14 3.40 -2.88 9.91
N GLY A 15 2.69 -3.06 11.02
CA GLY A 15 3.33 -3.26 12.32
C GLY A 15 4.34 -2.16 12.63
N GLU A 16 5.60 -2.54 12.86
CA GLU A 16 6.72 -1.63 13.12
C GLU A 16 7.47 -1.19 11.85
N GLU A 17 7.17 -1.81 10.70
CA GLU A 17 7.83 -1.50 9.44
C GLU A 17 7.21 -0.28 8.75
N THR A 18 8.07 0.53 8.12
CA THR A 18 7.67 1.64 7.25
C THR A 18 8.21 1.36 5.85
N LEU A 19 7.30 1.20 4.89
CA LEU A 19 7.59 0.79 3.53
C LEU A 19 7.19 1.89 2.55
N ASN A 20 7.93 2.03 1.45
CA ASN A 20 7.38 2.72 0.29
C ASN A 20 6.42 1.81 -0.48
N LEU A 21 5.66 2.38 -1.43
CA LEU A 21 4.66 1.64 -2.22
C LEU A 21 5.25 0.41 -2.94
N ALA A 22 6.44 0.53 -3.54
CA ALA A 22 7.06 -0.58 -4.27
C ALA A 22 7.41 -1.74 -3.33
N GLN A 23 7.99 -1.44 -2.16
CA GLN A 23 8.31 -2.44 -1.14
C GLN A 23 7.04 -3.12 -0.61
N PHE A 24 5.98 -2.34 -0.34
CA PHE A 24 4.69 -2.87 0.07
C PHE A 24 4.15 -3.89 -0.95
N ILE A 25 4.11 -3.49 -2.23
CA ILE A 25 3.58 -4.35 -3.30
C ILE A 25 4.38 -5.64 -3.42
N THR A 26 5.71 -5.57 -3.40
CA THR A 26 6.56 -6.75 -3.48
C THR A 26 6.31 -7.69 -2.31
N LYS A 27 6.31 -7.17 -1.08
CA LYS A 27 6.10 -7.99 0.12
C LYS A 27 4.73 -8.66 0.15
N VAL A 28 3.68 -7.92 -0.23
CA VAL A 28 2.32 -8.49 -0.32
C VAL A 28 2.27 -9.57 -1.39
N LYS A 29 2.78 -9.31 -2.61
CA LYS A 29 2.75 -10.30 -3.71
C LYS A 29 3.51 -11.58 -3.40
N ASN A 30 4.59 -11.49 -2.63
CA ASN A 30 5.41 -12.64 -2.24
C ASN A 30 4.89 -13.35 -0.99
N TYR A 31 3.83 -12.88 -0.35
CA TYR A 31 3.37 -13.33 0.97
C TYR A 31 4.44 -13.18 2.08
N ASP A 32 5.37 -12.24 1.92
CA ASP A 32 6.34 -11.88 2.96
C ASP A 32 5.68 -11.19 4.16
N VAL A 33 4.46 -10.69 3.95
CA VAL A 33 3.59 -10.10 4.99
C VAL A 33 2.18 -10.67 4.83
N GLU A 34 1.55 -10.99 5.96
CA GLU A 34 0.13 -11.32 6.02
C GLU A 34 -0.61 -10.15 6.65
N LEU A 35 -1.46 -9.49 5.85
CA LEU A 35 -2.19 -8.33 6.30
C LEU A 35 -3.55 -8.72 6.86
N THR A 36 -3.85 -8.25 8.06
CA THR A 36 -5.20 -8.28 8.59
C THR A 36 -6.10 -7.27 7.86
N ARG A 37 -7.42 -7.47 7.94
CA ARG A 37 -8.39 -6.51 7.37
C ARG A 37 -8.20 -5.09 7.93
N GLY A 38 -7.86 -4.96 9.21
CA GLY A 38 -7.64 -3.65 9.86
C GLY A 38 -6.44 -2.92 9.29
N GLU A 39 -5.34 -3.63 9.07
CA GLU A 39 -4.13 -3.08 8.46
C GLU A 39 -4.39 -2.64 7.02
N ILE A 40 -5.09 -3.46 6.23
CA ILE A 40 -5.47 -3.10 4.86
C ILE A 40 -6.23 -1.78 4.83
N LEU A 41 -7.24 -1.61 5.71
CA LEU A 41 -8.01 -0.37 5.80
C LEU A 41 -7.15 0.83 6.23
N SER A 42 -6.24 0.62 7.17
CA SER A 42 -5.30 1.67 7.62
C SER A 42 -4.38 2.13 6.48
N VAL A 43 -3.86 1.18 5.69
CA VAL A 43 -3.01 1.47 4.52
C VAL A 43 -3.81 2.26 3.47
N ILE A 44 -5.03 1.83 3.16
CA ILE A 44 -5.90 2.52 2.18
C ILE A 44 -6.19 3.94 2.63
N ARG A 45 -6.55 4.15 3.91
CA ARG A 45 -6.81 5.48 4.46
C ARG A 45 -5.58 6.39 4.36
N THR A 46 -4.41 5.87 4.75
CA THR A 46 -3.15 6.62 4.67
C THR A 46 -2.83 7.00 3.22
N ALA A 47 -3.04 6.08 2.27
CA ALA A 47 -2.85 6.36 0.86
C ALA A 47 -3.86 7.39 0.34
N GLN A 48 -5.12 7.34 0.76
CA GLN A 48 -6.13 8.35 0.40
C GLN A 48 -5.75 9.76 0.88
N GLU A 49 -5.10 9.88 2.04
CA GLU A 49 -4.70 11.17 2.60
C GLU A 49 -3.39 11.70 1.98
N LEU A 50 -2.40 10.82 1.73
CA LEU A 50 -1.05 11.22 1.34
C LEU A 50 -0.77 11.11 -0.17
N SER A 51 -1.36 10.12 -0.84
CA SER A 51 -1.12 9.85 -2.27
C SER A 51 -2.33 9.13 -2.88
N PRO A 52 -3.46 9.84 -3.10
CA PRO A 52 -4.70 9.24 -3.60
C PRO A 52 -4.56 8.42 -4.88
N ALA A 53 -3.57 8.76 -5.72
CA ALA A 53 -3.25 8.05 -6.95
C ALA A 53 -2.83 6.58 -6.72
N ASP A 54 -2.27 6.27 -5.55
CA ASP A 54 -1.72 4.94 -5.23
C ASP A 54 -2.79 3.97 -4.71
N VAL A 55 -3.95 4.49 -4.28
CA VAL A 55 -5.02 3.71 -3.67
C VAL A 55 -5.47 2.56 -4.57
N SER A 56 -5.68 2.84 -5.86
CA SER A 56 -6.09 1.81 -6.83
C SER A 56 -5.06 0.68 -6.96
N GLN A 57 -3.77 1.02 -6.91
CA GLN A 57 -2.69 0.05 -7.04
C GLN A 57 -2.56 -0.84 -5.78
N ILE A 58 -2.70 -0.23 -4.60
CA ILE A 58 -2.75 -0.95 -3.31
C ILE A 58 -3.93 -1.92 -3.29
N LEU A 59 -5.13 -1.43 -3.63
CA LEU A 59 -6.35 -2.25 -3.65
C LEU A 59 -6.23 -3.44 -4.61
N ASN A 60 -5.75 -3.19 -5.83
CA ASN A 60 -5.58 -4.27 -6.81
C ASN A 60 -4.57 -5.31 -6.35
N THR A 61 -3.46 -4.88 -5.74
CA THR A 61 -2.45 -5.80 -5.21
C THR A 61 -3.03 -6.69 -4.13
N VAL A 62 -3.69 -6.11 -3.12
CA VAL A 62 -4.33 -6.86 -2.03
C VAL A 62 -5.41 -7.81 -2.55
N LYS A 63 -6.28 -7.35 -3.46
CA LYS A 63 -7.36 -8.17 -4.05
C LYS A 63 -6.80 -9.34 -4.85
N GLN A 64 -5.77 -9.12 -5.66
CA GLN A 64 -5.15 -10.16 -6.48
C GLN A 64 -4.40 -11.20 -5.65
N THR A 65 -3.69 -10.76 -4.60
CA THR A 65 -2.92 -11.65 -3.75
C THR A 65 -3.83 -12.46 -2.82
N TYR A 66 -4.67 -11.83 -2.02
CA TYR A 66 -5.43 -12.54 -0.99
C TYR A 66 -6.80 -13.04 -1.50
N HIS A 67 -7.12 -12.83 -2.78
CA HIS A 67 -8.40 -13.18 -3.39
C HIS A 67 -9.63 -12.63 -2.62
N VAL A 68 -9.47 -11.50 -1.93
CA VAL A 68 -10.54 -10.88 -1.13
C VAL A 68 -11.36 -9.94 -2.00
N ASN A 69 -12.69 -10.10 -1.96
CA ASN A 69 -13.60 -9.05 -2.42
C ASN A 69 -13.78 -8.01 -1.31
N MET A 70 -13.04 -6.91 -1.39
CA MET A 70 -13.27 -5.76 -0.51
C MET A 70 -14.41 -4.91 -1.06
N SER A 71 -15.60 -5.00 -0.45
CA SER A 71 -16.62 -3.96 -0.52
C SER A 71 -16.17 -2.84 0.42
N LEU A 72 -15.67 -1.74 -0.17
CA LEU A 72 -15.33 -0.51 0.54
C LEU A 72 -16.60 0.32 0.76
#